data_AF-A0A1M5MCJ2-F1
#
_entry.id   AF-A0A1M5MCJ2-F1
#
_cell.length_a   1.000
_cell.length_b   1.000
_cell.length_c   1.000
_cell.angle_alpha   90.00
_cell.angle_beta   90.00
_cell.angle_gamma   90.00
#
_symmetry.space_group_name_H-M   'P 1'
#
loop_
_entity.id
_entity.type
_entity.pdbx_description
1 polymer ?
#
loop_
_entity_poly.entity_id
_entity_poly.type
_entity_poly.pdbx_seq_one_letter_code
_entity_poly.pdbx_strand_id
1 'polypeptide(L)'
;MAATKILSLLLVFCPILSFGQQSIYPKDTIYVKYQEERNASWNAKFERKYKQKLGIYFNIETEEGDMPLFYPHSEEADTLCIEMLKDYHFSDLHDIRKKEIEWVDKKYKNQKYKPYTGSKNAVFQTYVIEAISDKKFVKYPVIWRNERI
;
A
#
# COMPACT_ATOMS: atom_id res chain seq x y z
N MET A 1 -7.15 30.85 38.22
CA MET A 1 -6.50 31.49 37.05
C MET A 1 -5.60 30.55 36.24
N ALA A 2 -4.77 29.71 36.87
CA ALA A 2 -3.93 28.75 36.13
C ALA A 2 -4.76 27.64 35.45
N ALA A 3 -5.73 27.05 36.15
CA ALA A 3 -6.58 25.98 35.64
C ALA A 3 -7.42 26.42 34.42
N THR A 4 -7.96 27.64 34.44
CA THR A 4 -8.69 28.21 33.30
C THR A 4 -7.78 28.43 32.09
N LYS A 5 -6.54 28.91 32.29
CA LYS A 5 -5.55 29.05 31.21
C LYS A 5 -5.14 27.71 30.59
N ILE A 6 -4.99 26.66 31.40
CA ILE A 6 -4.65 25.31 30.94
C ILE A 6 -5.83 24.70 30.16
N LEU A 7 -7.05 24.86 30.65
CA LEU A 7 -8.26 24.39 29.96
C LEU A 7 -8.45 25.09 28.61
N SER A 8 -8.21 26.39 28.55
CA SER A 8 -8.23 27.15 27.30
C SER A 8 -7.16 26.67 26.30
N LEU A 9 -5.95 26.34 26.78
CA LEU A 9 -4.88 25.80 25.94
C LEU A 9 -5.28 24.43 25.36
N LEU A 10 -5.82 23.54 26.19
CA LEU A 10 -6.28 22.22 25.77
C LEU A 10 -7.41 22.28 24.74
N LEU A 11 -8.35 23.23 24.87
CA LEU A 11 -9.43 23.44 23.90
C LEU A 11 -8.92 23.90 22.53
N VAL A 12 -7.82 24.65 22.47
CA VAL A 12 -7.20 25.10 21.20
C VAL A 12 -6.45 23.95 20.51
N PHE A 13 -5.82 23.06 21.26
CA PHE A 13 -5.07 21.92 20.71
C PHE A 13 -5.93 20.65 20.49
N CYS A 14 -7.09 20.54 21.16
CA CYS A 14 -8.00 19.41 21.01
C CYS A 14 -8.40 19.13 19.55
N PRO A 15 -8.77 20.13 18.73
CA PRO A 15 -9.11 19.91 17.33
C PRO A 15 -7.92 19.39 16.50
N ILE A 16 -6.69 19.83 16.80
CA ILE A 16 -5.48 19.40 16.08
C ILE A 16 -5.16 17.93 16.38
N LEU A 17 -5.40 17.51 17.64
CA LEU A 17 -5.22 16.12 18.08
C LEU A 17 -6.37 15.20 17.65
N SER A 18 -7.60 15.72 17.60
CA SER A 18 -8.81 14.93 17.31
C SER A 18 -9.11 14.83 15.81
N PHE A 19 -8.80 15.89 15.07
CA PHE A 19 -8.90 15.95 13.60
C PHE A 19 -7.49 15.99 13.04
N GLY A 20 -6.75 14.89 13.22
CA GLY A 20 -5.47 14.71 12.53
C GLY A 20 -5.66 15.04 11.05
N GLN A 21 -4.79 15.89 10.51
CA GLN A 21 -4.84 16.35 9.13
C GLN A 21 -4.85 15.12 8.21
N GLN A 22 -6.03 14.74 7.70
CA GLN A 22 -6.10 13.76 6.63
C GLN A 22 -5.33 14.35 5.45
N SER A 23 -4.39 13.58 4.89
CA SER A 23 -3.66 14.02 3.71
C SER A 23 -4.66 14.49 2.66
N ILE A 24 -4.53 15.74 2.21
CA ILE A 24 -5.33 16.29 1.10
C ILE A 24 -5.22 15.46 -0.20
N TYR A 25 -4.24 14.56 -0.26
CA TYR A 25 -4.11 13.54 -1.29
C TYR A 25 -4.08 12.16 -0.63
N PRO A 26 -5.24 11.50 -0.48
CA PRO A 26 -5.28 10.12 0.00
C PRO A 26 -4.48 9.22 -0.94
N LYS A 27 -3.93 8.14 -0.40
CA LYS A 27 -3.28 7.11 -1.21
C LYS A 27 -4.35 6.38 -2.03
N ASP A 28 -4.04 6.09 -3.29
CA ASP A 28 -4.91 5.25 -4.10
C ASP A 28 -4.72 3.79 -3.73
N THR A 29 -5.78 2.98 -3.81
CA THR A 29 -5.69 1.55 -3.48
C THR A 29 -5.41 0.74 -4.73
N ILE A 30 -4.43 -0.17 -4.65
CA ILE A 30 -4.14 -1.16 -5.70
C ILE A 30 -4.13 -2.57 -5.11
N TYR A 31 -4.59 -3.52 -5.92
CA TYR A 31 -4.60 -4.94 -5.62
C TYR A 31 -3.70 -5.64 -6.61
N VAL A 32 -2.79 -6.46 -6.11
CA VAL A 32 -1.86 -7.24 -6.92
C VAL A 32 -2.13 -8.71 -6.65
N LYS A 33 -2.26 -9.51 -7.70
CA LYS A 33 -2.51 -10.93 -7.57
C LYS A 33 -1.18 -11.66 -7.34
N TYR A 34 -1.13 -12.51 -6.32
CA TYR A 34 -0.06 -13.49 -6.17
C TYR A 34 -0.61 -14.88 -6.51
N GLN A 35 0.10 -15.58 -7.39
CA GLN A 35 -0.12 -16.99 -7.67
C GLN A 35 1.24 -17.67 -7.74
N GLU A 36 1.37 -18.81 -7.08
CA GLU A 36 2.58 -19.62 -7.17
C GLU A 36 2.68 -20.23 -8.56
N GLU A 37 3.65 -19.76 -9.34
CA GLU A 37 3.92 -20.29 -10.67
C GLU A 37 5.10 -21.27 -10.61
N ARG A 38 4.86 -22.51 -11.06
CA ARG A 38 5.89 -23.57 -11.02
C ARG A 38 7.10 -23.32 -11.95
N ASN A 39 6.99 -22.38 -12.89
CA ASN A 39 7.97 -22.16 -13.96
C ASN A 39 8.59 -20.74 -13.96
N ALA A 40 8.27 -19.93 -12.96
CA ALA A 40 8.79 -18.59 -12.84
C ALA A 40 10.19 -18.61 -12.22
N SER A 41 11.11 -17.81 -12.77
CA SER A 41 12.50 -17.81 -12.34
C SER A 41 12.66 -17.17 -10.94
N TRP A 42 11.77 -16.23 -10.60
CA TRP A 42 11.84 -15.51 -9.33
C TRP A 42 10.48 -15.20 -8.69
N ASN A 43 9.35 -15.73 -9.19
CA ASN A 43 8.07 -15.64 -8.47
C ASN A 43 8.10 -16.45 -7.17
N ALA A 44 8.13 -15.78 -6.02
CA ALA A 44 8.44 -16.42 -4.74
C ALA A 44 7.69 -15.81 -3.55
N LYS A 45 7.32 -16.67 -2.60
CA LYS A 45 6.79 -16.30 -1.29
C LYS A 45 7.58 -17.00 -0.19
N PHE A 46 8.19 -16.23 0.71
CA PHE A 46 8.94 -16.79 1.83
C PHE A 46 9.05 -15.82 3.01
N GLU A 47 9.24 -16.35 4.21
CA GLU A 47 9.47 -15.53 5.40
C GLU A 47 10.84 -14.86 5.35
N ARG A 48 10.89 -13.55 5.65
CA ARG A 48 12.13 -12.80 5.72
C ARG A 48 12.01 -11.64 6.70
N LYS A 49 13.14 -11.22 7.27
CA LYS A 49 13.23 -9.94 7.98
C LYS A 49 13.43 -8.79 6.98
N TYR A 50 12.67 -7.71 7.15
CA TYR A 50 12.86 -6.44 6.45
C TYR A 50 12.70 -5.28 7.43
N LYS A 51 13.69 -4.36 7.47
CA LYS A 51 13.74 -3.24 8.43
C LYS A 51 13.43 -3.67 9.87
N GLN A 52 14.10 -4.73 10.33
CA GLN A 52 13.94 -5.34 11.67
C GLN A 52 12.56 -5.98 11.97
N LYS A 53 11.61 -5.97 11.02
CA LYS A 53 10.32 -6.65 11.17
C LYS A 53 10.35 -8.01 10.47
N LEU A 54 9.81 -9.04 11.12
CA LEU A 54 9.55 -10.34 10.49
C LEU A 54 8.24 -10.27 9.69
N GLY A 55 8.21 -10.96 8.55
CA GLY A 55 7.06 -10.94 7.67
C GLY A 55 7.25 -11.87 6.47
N ILE A 56 6.29 -11.80 5.56
CA ILE A 56 6.29 -12.53 4.30
C ILE A 56 6.82 -11.61 3.20
N TYR A 57 7.83 -12.08 2.49
CA TYR A 57 8.28 -11.48 1.25
C TYR A 57 7.55 -12.12 0.08
N PHE A 58 7.05 -11.29 -0.82
CA PHE A 58 6.53 -11.67 -2.12
C PHE A 58 7.43 -11.08 -3.19
N ASN A 59 7.91 -11.89 -4.12
CA ASN A 59 8.37 -11.41 -5.41
C ASN A 59 7.37 -11.87 -6.46
N ILE A 60 6.65 -10.92 -7.06
CA ILE A 60 5.67 -11.23 -8.10
C ILE A 60 6.31 -10.89 -9.43
N GLU A 61 6.69 -11.91 -10.18
CA GLU A 61 7.28 -11.78 -11.52
C GLU A 61 6.17 -11.42 -12.52
N THR A 62 6.44 -10.45 -13.39
CA THR A 62 5.56 -10.06 -14.49
C THR A 62 6.38 -9.87 -15.75
N GLU A 63 5.74 -9.81 -16.92
CA GLU A 63 6.42 -9.56 -18.20
C GLU A 63 7.23 -8.26 -18.20
N GLU A 64 6.78 -7.25 -17.44
CA GLU A 64 7.43 -5.94 -17.34
C GLU A 64 8.50 -5.87 -16.23
N GLY A 65 8.62 -6.92 -15.42
CA GLY A 65 9.59 -7.04 -14.33
C GLY A 65 8.97 -7.47 -13.00
N ASP A 66 9.78 -7.37 -11.95
CA ASP A 66 9.42 -7.87 -10.62
C ASP A 66 8.75 -6.83 -9.73
N MET A 67 7.77 -7.28 -8.95
CA MET A 67 7.17 -6.54 -7.84
C MET A 67 7.63 -7.15 -6.49
N PRO A 68 8.74 -6.63 -5.91
CA PRO A 68 9.19 -7.05 -4.59
C PRO A 68 8.33 -6.36 -3.51
N LEU A 69 7.48 -7.13 -2.84
CA LEU A 69 6.51 -6.68 -1.85
C LEU A 69 6.78 -7.35 -0.50
N PHE A 70 6.37 -6.70 0.59
CA PHE A 70 6.57 -7.20 1.94
C PHE A 70 5.35 -6.99 2.83
N TYR A 71 4.88 -8.08 3.42
CA TYR A 71 3.85 -8.10 4.45
C TYR A 71 4.50 -8.29 5.82
N PRO A 72 4.56 -7.26 6.70
CA PRO A 72 4.99 -7.44 8.08
C PRO A 72 3.93 -8.17 8.91
N HIS A 73 4.32 -9.15 9.73
CA HIS A 73 3.37 -9.85 10.64
C HIS A 73 2.77 -8.95 11.74
N SER A 74 3.27 -7.72 11.89
CA SER A 74 2.67 -6.73 12.79
C SER A 74 1.35 -6.16 12.26
N GLU A 75 1.06 -6.35 10.98
CA GLU A 75 -0.21 -5.95 10.36
C GLU A 75 -1.13 -7.16 10.27
N GLU A 76 -2.44 -6.91 10.24
CA GLU A 76 -3.43 -7.98 10.10
C GLU A 76 -3.68 -8.31 8.62
N ALA A 77 -3.78 -9.60 8.30
CA ALA A 77 -4.21 -10.08 7.00
C ALA A 77 -5.62 -10.66 7.10
N ASP A 78 -6.47 -10.31 6.15
CA ASP A 78 -7.85 -10.78 6.10
C ASP A 78 -7.94 -12.02 5.23
N THR A 79 -8.65 -13.04 5.71
CA THR A 79 -9.10 -14.14 4.83
C THR A 79 -10.57 -13.93 4.49
N LEU A 80 -10.86 -13.84 3.20
CA LEU A 80 -12.16 -13.43 2.69
C LEU A 80 -12.69 -14.44 1.67
N CYS A 81 -14.01 -14.46 1.48
CA CYS A 81 -14.67 -15.29 0.47
C CYS A 81 -14.54 -14.63 -0.91
N ILE A 82 -14.13 -15.38 -1.93
CA ILE A 82 -13.95 -14.86 -3.30
C ILE A 82 -15.24 -14.26 -3.88
N GLU A 83 -16.40 -14.74 -3.44
CA GLU A 83 -17.71 -14.21 -3.84
C GLU A 83 -17.94 -12.76 -3.39
N MET A 84 -17.14 -12.27 -2.44
CA MET A 84 -17.15 -10.87 -2.00
C MET A 84 -16.31 -9.96 -2.91
N LEU A 85 -15.49 -10.53 -3.79
CA LEU A 85 -14.71 -9.79 -4.77
C LEU A 85 -15.50 -9.63 -6.08
N LYS A 86 -16.68 -9.02 -5.99
CA LYS A 86 -17.40 -8.56 -7.18
C LYS A 86 -16.85 -7.17 -7.53
N ASP A 87 -16.40 -6.99 -8.77
CA ASP A 87 -15.95 -5.71 -9.32
C ASP A 87 -14.59 -5.15 -8.82
N TYR A 88 -13.58 -6.01 -8.72
CA TYR A 88 -12.21 -5.62 -8.38
C TYR A 88 -11.24 -5.85 -9.56
N HIS A 89 -10.27 -4.95 -9.71
CA HIS A 89 -9.25 -5.02 -10.76
C HIS A 89 -7.87 -5.27 -10.17
N PHE A 90 -7.19 -6.31 -10.66
CA PHE A 90 -5.79 -6.55 -10.34
C PHE A 90 -4.92 -5.66 -11.20
N SER A 91 -4.06 -4.88 -10.57
CA SER A 91 -3.17 -3.95 -11.28
C SER A 91 -1.85 -4.65 -11.58
N ASP A 92 -1.42 -4.60 -12.83
CA ASP A 92 -0.07 -4.94 -13.27
C ASP A 92 0.88 -3.73 -13.16
N LEU A 93 2.15 -3.91 -13.52
CA LEU A 93 3.13 -2.82 -13.47
C LEU A 93 2.75 -1.64 -14.37
N HIS A 94 2.15 -1.90 -15.53
CA HIS A 94 1.68 -0.88 -16.47
C HIS A 94 0.59 -0.01 -15.86
N ASP A 95 -0.45 -0.65 -15.31
CA ASP A 95 -1.56 -0.02 -14.62
C ASP A 95 -1.08 0.80 -13.42
N ILE A 96 -0.17 0.24 -12.63
CA ILE A 96 0.42 0.90 -11.47
C ILE A 96 1.17 2.16 -11.91
N ARG A 97 1.94 2.08 -13.00
CA ARG A 97 2.67 3.23 -13.53
C ARG A 97 1.74 4.31 -14.04
N LYS A 98 0.67 3.94 -14.73
CA LYS A 98 -0.36 4.87 -15.20
C LYS A 98 -1.04 5.58 -14.02
N LYS A 99 -1.49 4.83 -13.01
CA LYS A 99 -2.11 5.38 -11.80
C LYS A 99 -1.15 6.29 -11.03
N GLU A 100 0.15 5.97 -11.02
CA GLU A 100 1.15 6.81 -10.36
C GLU A 100 1.25 8.18 -11.04
N ILE A 101 1.29 8.21 -12.38
CA ILE A 101 1.32 9.45 -13.16
C ILE A 101 0.04 10.26 -12.91
N GLU A 102 -1.13 9.61 -12.95
CA GLU A 102 -2.42 10.26 -12.69
C GLU A 102 -2.49 10.86 -11.29
N TRP A 103 -2.00 10.15 -10.27
CA TRP A 103 -1.95 10.64 -8.90
C TRP A 103 -1.02 11.85 -8.75
N VAL A 104 0.17 11.81 -9.37
CA VAL A 104 1.12 12.93 -9.41
C VAL A 104 0.48 14.14 -10.10
N ASP A 105 -0.15 13.92 -11.24
CA ASP A 105 -0.81 14.97 -12.01
C ASP A 105 -1.94 15.64 -11.25
N LYS A 106 -2.74 14.84 -10.53
CA LYS A 106 -3.80 15.35 -9.64
C LYS A 106 -3.22 16.13 -8.48
N LYS A 107 -2.18 15.61 -7.82
CA LYS A 107 -1.55 16.20 -6.64
C LYS A 107 -0.83 17.51 -6.94
N TYR A 108 -0.20 17.60 -8.10
CA TYR A 108 0.66 18.72 -8.49
C TYR A 108 0.06 19.52 -9.67
N LYS A 109 -1.27 19.47 -9.87
CA LYS A 109 -1.98 20.10 -11.00
C LYS A 109 -1.62 21.57 -11.22
N ASN A 110 -1.40 22.33 -10.16
CA ASN A 110 -1.11 23.77 -10.20
C ASN A 110 0.40 24.09 -10.16
N GLN A 111 1.28 23.09 -10.22
CA GLN A 111 2.72 23.28 -10.18
C GLN A 111 3.32 23.14 -11.58
N LYS A 112 4.22 24.07 -11.95
CA LYS A 112 4.95 24.03 -13.22
C LYS A 112 5.85 22.80 -13.34
N TYR A 113 6.40 22.34 -12.21
CA TYR A 113 7.26 21.17 -12.13
C TYR A 113 6.60 20.15 -11.21
N LYS A 114 6.46 18.91 -11.69
CA LYS A 114 5.90 17.79 -10.92
C LYS A 114 7.06 16.93 -10.42
N PRO A 115 7.22 16.77 -9.10
CA PRO A 115 8.31 15.95 -8.58
C PRO A 115 8.07 14.48 -8.92
N TYR A 116 9.17 13.77 -9.17
CA TYR A 116 9.12 12.30 -9.17
C TYR A 116 8.86 11.83 -7.74
N THR A 117 7.85 10.97 -7.56
CA THR A 117 7.42 10.49 -6.24
C THR A 117 8.44 9.58 -5.57
N GLY A 118 9.33 8.93 -6.33
CA GLY A 118 10.38 8.04 -5.81
C GLY A 118 9.88 6.72 -5.22
N SER A 119 8.66 6.73 -4.66
CA SER A 119 8.10 5.69 -3.82
C SER A 119 6.62 5.48 -4.11
N LYS A 120 6.29 4.29 -4.60
CA LYS A 120 4.92 3.75 -4.67
C LYS A 120 4.31 3.63 -3.28
N ASN A 121 5.10 3.40 -2.23
CA ASN A 121 4.58 3.44 -0.85
C ASN A 121 4.02 4.81 -0.44
N ALA A 122 4.46 5.91 -1.05
CA ALA A 122 3.90 7.24 -0.82
C ALA A 122 2.59 7.50 -1.59
N VAL A 123 2.40 6.78 -2.70
CA VAL A 123 1.28 6.97 -3.64
C VAL A 123 0.14 6.00 -3.35
N PHE A 124 0.47 4.75 -3.01
CA PHE A 124 -0.49 3.66 -2.96
C PHE A 124 -0.63 3.00 -1.59
N GLN A 125 -1.87 2.61 -1.28
CA GLN A 125 -2.15 1.53 -0.36
C GLN A 125 -2.18 0.23 -1.18
N THR A 126 -1.21 -0.65 -0.95
CA THR A 126 -1.04 -1.86 -1.78
C THR A 126 -1.49 -3.09 -1.01
N TYR A 127 -2.28 -3.94 -1.67
CA TYR A 127 -2.67 -5.23 -1.14
C TYR A 127 -2.24 -6.35 -2.09
N VAL A 128 -1.61 -7.39 -1.54
CA VAL A 128 -1.44 -8.66 -2.25
C VAL A 128 -2.64 -9.54 -1.97
N ILE A 129 -3.22 -10.09 -3.03
CA ILE A 129 -4.30 -11.04 -2.97
C ILE A 129 -3.76 -12.41 -3.40
N GLU A 130 -3.78 -13.36 -2.48
CA GLU A 130 -3.39 -14.75 -2.72
C GLU A 130 -4.63 -15.64 -2.67
N ALA A 131 -4.92 -16.35 -3.75
CA ALA A 131 -5.97 -17.37 -3.73
C ALA A 131 -5.45 -18.62 -2.99
N ILE A 132 -6.08 -18.99 -1.90
CA ILE A 132 -5.73 -20.21 -1.11
C ILE A 132 -6.65 -21.39 -1.42
N SER A 133 -7.79 -21.14 -2.07
CA SER A 133 -8.70 -22.15 -2.62
C SER A 133 -9.65 -21.49 -3.61
N ASP A 134 -10.44 -22.28 -4.34
CA ASP A 134 -11.45 -21.80 -5.28
C ASP A 134 -12.49 -20.85 -4.67
N LYS A 135 -12.60 -20.83 -3.32
CA LYS A 135 -13.60 -20.03 -2.59
C LYS A 135 -13.00 -18.97 -1.67
N LYS A 136 -11.69 -19.00 -1.41
CA LYS A 136 -11.06 -18.16 -0.39
C LYS A 136 -9.78 -17.52 -0.90
N PHE A 137 -9.58 -16.28 -0.51
CA PHE A 137 -8.35 -15.56 -0.72
C PHE A 137 -7.88 -14.92 0.58
N VAL A 138 -6.58 -14.65 0.65
CA VAL A 138 -5.97 -13.85 1.70
C VAL A 138 -5.58 -12.50 1.12
N LYS A 139 -5.89 -11.44 1.85
CA LYS A 139 -5.54 -10.05 1.54
C LYS A 139 -4.46 -9.59 2.50
N TYR A 140 -3.27 -9.36 1.98
CA TYR A 140 -2.12 -8.89 2.75
C TYR A 140 -1.92 -7.39 2.51
N PRO A 141 -1.93 -6.54 3.55
CA PRO A 141 -1.40 -5.19 3.42
C PRO A 141 0.11 -5.26 3.22
N VAL A 142 0.63 -4.73 2.11
CA VAL A 142 2.07 -4.82 1.80
C VAL A 142 2.70 -3.47 1.58
N ILE A 143 4.03 -3.45 1.69
CA ILE A 143 4.87 -2.33 1.26
C ILE A 143 5.78 -2.77 0.11
N TRP A 144 6.02 -1.84 -0.81
CA TRP A 144 6.99 -1.97 -1.88
C TRP A 144 8.41 -1.96 -1.30
N ARG A 145 9.25 -2.88 -1.77
CA ARG A 145 10.68 -2.95 -1.44
C ARG A 145 11.51 -2.39 -2.59
N ASN A 146 12.78 -2.13 -2.29
CA ASN A 146 13.80 -1.68 -3.24
C ASN A 146 13.39 -0.44 -4.04
N GLU A 147 12.53 0.40 -3.47
CA GLU A 147 12.22 1.71 -4.03
C GLU A 147 13.48 2.59 -3.94
N ARG A 148 13.82 3.28 -5.03
CA ARG A 148 14.90 4.28 -5.02
C ARG A 148 14.46 5.43 -4.11
N ILE A 149 15.05 5.49 -2.92
CA ILE A 149 15.03 6.69 -2.06
C ILE A 149 16.24 7.54 -2.44
#